data_AF-A0A959VMY2-F1
#
_entry.id   AF-A0A959VMY2-F1
#
_cell.length_a   1.000
_cell.length_b   1.000
_cell.length_c   1.000
_cell.angle_alpha   90.00
_cell.angle_beta   90.00
_cell.angle_gamma   90.00
#
_symmetry.space_group_name_H-M   'P 1'
#
loop_
_entity.id
_entity.type
_entity.pdbx_description
1 polymer ?
#
loop_
_entity_poly.entity_id
_entity_poly.type
_entity_poly.pdbx_seq_one_letter_code
_entity_poly.pdbx_strand_id
1 'polypeptide(L)' 'GRNLDLPEVTRRLLARSGVEAVESAGICTFCDERFFSHRRDQGRTGRQAGIAWLNG' A
#
# COMPACT_ATOMS: atom_id res chain seq x y z
N GLY A 1 8.90 18.87 -2.67
CA GLY A 1 8.77 17.72 -3.60
C GLY A 1 7.30 17.45 -3.84
N ARG A 2 6.94 16.84 -4.98
CA ARG A 2 5.54 16.46 -5.25
C ARG A 2 5.17 15.24 -4.42
N ASN A 3 4.09 15.33 -3.64
CA ASN A 3 3.51 14.19 -2.93
C ASN A 3 2.52 13.47 -3.86
N LEU A 4 2.55 12.14 -3.85
CA LEU A 4 1.64 11.30 -4.64
C LEU A 4 0.88 10.37 -3.70
N ASP A 5 -0.44 10.41 -3.78
CA ASP A 5 -1.32 9.48 -3.08
C ASP A 5 -1.42 8.17 -3.88
N LEU A 6 -0.53 7.23 -3.55
CA LEU A 6 -0.49 5.92 -4.21
C LEU A 6 -1.77 5.10 -3.99
N PRO A 7 -2.34 5.02 -2.76
CA PRO A 7 -3.63 4.36 -2.57
C PRO A 7 -4.76 4.88 -3.47
N GLU A 8 -4.92 6.20 -3.59
CA GLU A 8 -5.99 6.79 -4.43
C GLU A 8 -5.76 6.52 -5.93
N VAL A 9 -4.52 6.55 -6.39
CA VAL A 9 -4.19 6.15 -7.78
C VAL A 9 -4.60 4.71 -8.04
N THR A 10 -4.28 3.78 -7.13
CA THR A 10 -4.66 2.37 -7.23
C THR A 10 -6.18 2.20 -7.21
N ARG A 11 -6.90 2.89 -6.31
CA ARG A 11 -8.38 2.84 -6.26
C ARG A 11 -9.01 3.25 -7.59
N ARG A 12 -8.53 4.34 -8.21
CA ARG A 12 -9.01 4.79 -9.53
C ARG A 12 -8.67 3.82 -10.66
N LEU A 13 -7.52 3.15 -10.58
CA LEU A 13 -7.15 2.11 -11.54
C LEU A 13 -8.08 0.89 -11.41
N LEU A 14 -8.32 0.42 -10.19
CA LEU A 14 -9.23 -0.71 -9.92
C LEU A 14 -10.66 -0.41 -10.38
N ALA A 15 -11.17 0.78 -10.09
CA ALA A 15 -12.51 1.19 -10.54
C ALA A 15 -12.63 1.20 -12.08
N ARG A 16 -11.60 1.69 -12.78
CA ARG A 16 -11.56 1.64 -14.26
C ARG A 16 -11.50 0.22 -14.82
N SER A 17 -11.00 -0.73 -14.04
CA SER A 17 -10.98 -2.16 -14.39
C SER A 17 -12.28 -2.89 -14.02
N GLY A 18 -13.30 -2.18 -13.51
CA GLY A 18 -14.59 -2.78 -13.15
C GLY A 18 -14.65 -3.39 -11.75
N VAL A 19 -13.67 -3.11 -10.88
CA VAL A 19 -13.74 -3.55 -9.47
C VAL A 19 -14.73 -2.67 -8.72
N GLU A 20 -15.77 -3.28 -8.15
CA GLU A 20 -16.88 -2.58 -7.50
C GLU A 20 -16.63 -2.28 -6.02
N ALA A 21 -15.92 -3.18 -5.32
CA ALA A 21 -15.62 -3.05 -3.90
C ALA A 21 -14.11 -3.00 -3.68
N VAL A 22 -13.66 -1.92 -3.02
CA VAL A 22 -12.24 -1.72 -2.68
C VAL A 22 -12.16 -1.27 -1.23
N GLU A 23 -11.43 -2.03 -0.43
CA GLU A 23 -11.05 -1.63 0.92
C GLU A 23 -9.59 -1.18 0.95
N SER A 24 -9.32 -0.18 1.78
CA SER A 24 -7.96 0.32 2.01
C SER A 24 -7.62 0.16 3.47
N ALA A 25 -6.39 -0.28 3.76
CA ALA A 25 -5.91 -0.39 5.12
C ALA A 25 -5.78 0.99 5.81
N GLY A 26 -5.70 2.09 5.05
CA GLY A 26 -5.52 3.43 5.60
C GLY A 26 -4.15 3.66 6.27
N ILE A 27 -3.19 2.76 6.06
CA ILE A 27 -1.88 2.78 6.74
C ILE A 27 -0.82 3.45 5.84
N CYS A 28 -0.06 4.37 6.44
CA CYS A 28 1.13 4.96 5.84
C CYS A 28 2.39 4.26 6.35
N THR A 29 3.09 3.49 5.50
CA THR A 29 4.32 2.77 5.90
C THR A 29 5.47 3.70 6.30
N PHE A 30 5.51 4.92 5.75
CA PHE A 30 6.49 5.93 6.18
C PHE A 30 6.19 6.47 7.58
N CYS A 31 4.92 6.73 7.88
CA CYS A 31 4.46 7.43 9.07
C CYS A 31 4.38 6.51 10.30
N ASP A 32 4.08 5.23 10.09
CA ASP A 32 3.93 4.23 11.14
C ASP A 32 5.22 3.42 11.29
N GLU A 33 5.81 3.46 12.48
CA GLU A 33 7.10 2.83 12.80
C GLU A 33 7.04 1.31 12.83
N ARG A 34 5.84 0.71 12.94
CA ARG A 34 5.66 -0.75 12.91
C ARG A 34 6.04 -1.37 11.57
N PHE A 35 6.15 -0.56 10.51
CA PHE A 35 6.44 -1.02 9.16
C PHE A 35 7.81 -0.51 8.69
N PHE A 36 8.63 -1.40 8.11
CA PHE A 36 9.71 -1.03 7.19
C PHE A 36 9.23 -0.03 6.12
N SER A 37 10.03 1.00 5.85
CA SER A 37 9.74 1.99 4.81
C SER A 37 11.01 2.35 4.05
N HIS A 38 11.06 1.95 2.78
CA HIS A 38 12.20 2.24 1.91
C HIS A 38 12.51 3.74 1.85
N ARG A 39 11.48 4.60 1.82
CA ARG A 39 11.66 6.06 1.72
C ARG A 39 12.18 6.67 3.02
N ARG A 40 11.66 6.22 4.18
CA ARG A 40 12.11 6.70 5.49
C ARG A 40 13.53 6.25 5.77
N ASP A 41 13.77 4.96 5.53
CA ASP A 41 15.00 4.28 5.93
C ASP A 41 16.09 4.36 4.84
N GLN A 42 15.93 5.28 3.87
CA GLN A 42 16.89 5.56 2.80
C GLN A 42 17.41 4.31 2.08
N GLY A 43 16.49 3.39 1.79
CA GLY A 43 16.76 2.14 1.08
C GLY A 43 17.37 1.01 1.92
N ARG A 44 17.79 1.27 3.16
CA ARG A 44 18.41 0.27 4.06
C ARG A 44 17.40 -0.25 5.08
N THR A 45 16.49 -1.13 4.63
CA THR A 45 15.41 -1.65 5.47
C THR A 45 14.97 -3.04 5.04
N GLY A 46 14.18 -3.71 5.88
CA GLY A 46 13.55 -5.00 5.57
C GLY A 46 12.41 -4.89 4.55
N ARG A 47 11.65 -5.97 4.37
CA ARG A 47 10.47 -6.00 3.49
C ARG A 47 9.33 -6.73 4.20
N GLN A 48 8.11 -6.22 4.05
CA GLN A 48 6.89 -6.96 4.39
C GLN A 48 6.46 -7.84 3.20
N ALA A 49 5.58 -8.80 3.48
CA ALA A 49 4.86 -9.57 2.48
C ALA A 49 3.34 -9.45 2.72
N GLY A 50 2.56 -9.35 1.63
CA GLY A 50 1.10 -9.55 1.66
C GLY A 50 0.79 -10.97 1.19
N ILE A 51 0.00 -11.72 1.97
CA ILE A 51 -0.35 -13.11 1.68
C ILE A 51 -1.87 -13.22 1.68
N ALA A 52 -2.43 -13.89 0.67
CA ALA A 52 -3.86 -14.18 0.57
C ALA A 52 -4.05 -15.61 0.08
N TRP A 53 -5.01 -16.33 0.66
CA TRP A 53 -5.36 -17.69 0.28
C TRP A 53 -6.84 -17.93 0.55
N LEU A 54 -7.42 -18.90 -0.16
CA LEU A 54 -8.76 -19.40 0.13
C LEU A 54 -8.61 -20.61 1.07
N ASN A 55 -9.38 -20.63 2.14
CA ASN A 55 -9.53 -21.84 2.95
C ASN A 55 -10.65 -22.68 2.31
N GLY A 56 -10.39 -23.97 2.15
CA GLY A 56 -11.41 -24.97 1.81
C GLY A 56 -12.18 -25.43 3.03
#